data_AF-A0A834DUR0-F1
#
_entry.id   AF-A0A834DUR0-F1
#
_cell.length_a   1.000
_cell.length_b   1.000
_cell.length_c   1.000
_cell.angle_alpha   90.00
_cell.angle_beta   90.00
_cell.angle_gamma   90.00
#
_symmetry.space_group_name_H-M   'P 1'
#
loop_
_entity.id
_entity.type
_entity.pdbx_description
1 polymer ?
#
loop_
_entity_poly.entity_id
_entity_poly.type
_entity_poly.pdbx_seq_one_letter_code
_entity_poly.pdbx_strand_id
1 'polypeptide(L)'
;MVSGEICELPGCRNPRKALGYLHTKEELLESELDVLKSLNFQINLPTPLAYVEMLLEVLGYNGCLVPATQLHATCLTLLDLVYLLHEPMYESLLRASIENSTPSQLQGEKFVSVKEDFMLLAVGVIAASAFIQNRGCWGQVVGHLQSITGIALESIAAFSYAILTHSVGASTPGRPGRPVPPHLVARALRAAASSNT
;
A
#
# COMPACT_ATOMS: atom_id res chain seq x y z
N MET A 1 -42.65 22.78 14.98
CA MET A 1 -43.34 21.47 14.86
C MET A 1 -43.73 21.35 13.40
N VAL A 2 -43.14 20.49 12.57
CA VAL A 2 -42.68 19.13 12.82
C VAL A 2 -41.26 18.97 12.26
N SER A 3 -40.33 18.59 13.14
CA SER A 3 -39.05 17.99 12.76
C SER A 3 -39.33 16.58 12.30
N GLY A 4 -39.01 16.25 11.06
CA GLY A 4 -38.89 14.87 10.60
C GLY A 4 -37.43 14.46 10.74
N GLU A 5 -37.10 13.79 11.85
CA GLU A 5 -35.84 13.07 12.02
C GLU A 5 -35.77 11.96 10.97
N ILE A 6 -34.73 12.01 10.13
CA ILE A 6 -34.31 10.85 9.33
C ILE A 6 -33.00 10.40 9.95
N CYS A 7 -33.01 9.15 10.40
CA CYS A 7 -32.00 8.47 11.17
C CYS A 7 -30.56 8.72 10.68
N GLU A 8 -29.72 9.31 11.53
CA GLU A 8 -28.28 9.23 11.39
C GLU A 8 -27.80 7.84 11.83
N LEU A 9 -27.39 7.00 10.89
CA LEU A 9 -26.63 5.79 11.17
C LEU A 9 -25.19 6.19 11.56
N PRO A 10 -24.62 5.66 12.66
CA PRO A 10 -23.29 6.04 13.12
C PRO A 10 -22.23 5.32 12.28
N GLY A 11 -21.68 6.00 11.27
CA GLY A 11 -20.58 5.46 10.47
C GLY A 11 -20.25 6.23 9.19
N CYS A 12 -21.22 6.92 8.59
CA CYS A 12 -20.97 7.77 7.43
C CYS A 12 -20.36 9.11 7.85
N ARG A 13 -19.02 9.16 7.97
CA ARG A 13 -18.30 10.44 7.99
C ARG A 13 -18.59 11.17 6.67
N ASN A 14 -19.34 12.26 6.75
CA ASN A 14 -19.68 13.11 5.60
C ASN A 14 -18.40 13.55 4.84
N PRO A 15 -18.20 13.15 3.57
CA PRO A 15 -17.05 13.60 2.77
C PRO A 15 -17.05 15.14 2.53
N ARG A 16 -18.20 15.80 2.75
CA ARG A 16 -18.42 17.26 2.60
C ARG A 16 -17.45 18.15 3.36
N LYS A 17 -16.93 17.75 4.53
CA LYS A 17 -16.10 18.65 5.36
C LYS A 17 -14.61 18.62 4.99
N ALA A 18 -14.14 17.62 4.25
CA ALA A 18 -12.72 17.41 4.00
C ALA A 18 -12.19 18.10 2.74
N LEU A 19 -13.05 18.38 1.75
CA LEU A 19 -12.61 18.82 0.42
C LEU A 19 -12.90 20.29 0.09
N GLY A 20 -13.63 21.03 0.93
CA GLY A 20 -13.91 22.46 0.67
C GLY A 20 -14.73 22.75 -0.58
N TYR A 21 -15.27 21.73 -1.26
CA TYR A 21 -16.11 21.85 -2.44
C TYR A 21 -17.61 21.80 -2.10
N LEU A 22 -18.36 22.73 -2.69
CA LEU A 22 -19.81 22.92 -2.58
C LEU A 22 -20.56 22.01 -3.57
N HIS A 23 -20.38 20.70 -3.51
CA HIS A 23 -21.21 19.79 -4.30
C HIS A 23 -22.56 19.57 -3.62
N THR A 24 -23.63 19.68 -4.40
CA THR A 24 -24.99 19.35 -3.93
C THR A 24 -25.13 17.85 -3.73
N LYS A 25 -26.11 17.41 -2.94
CA LYS A 25 -26.34 15.96 -2.74
C LYS A 25 -26.74 15.30 -4.05
N GLU A 26 -27.47 16.05 -4.86
CA GLU A 26 -27.99 15.67 -6.16
C GLU A 26 -26.85 15.44 -7.16
N GLU A 27 -25.87 16.34 -7.22
CA GLU A 27 -24.66 16.16 -8.04
C GLU A 27 -23.84 14.92 -7.65
N LEU A 28 -23.72 14.66 -6.34
CA LEU A 28 -22.98 13.49 -5.86
C LEU A 28 -23.70 12.19 -6.24
N LEU A 29 -25.03 12.14 -6.06
CA LEU A 29 -25.85 10.99 -6.44
C LEU A 29 -25.80 10.72 -7.95
N GLU A 30 -25.81 11.77 -8.76
CA GLU A 30 -25.69 11.64 -10.21
C GLU A 30 -24.31 11.08 -10.60
N SER A 31 -23.25 11.57 -9.97
CA SER A 31 -21.90 11.03 -10.18
C SER A 31 -21.76 9.56 -9.75
N GLU A 32 -22.36 9.16 -8.62
CA GLU A 32 -22.36 7.77 -8.16
C GLU A 32 -23.13 6.87 -9.13
N LEU A 33 -24.28 7.32 -9.60
CA LEU A 33 -25.10 6.59 -10.57
C LEU A 33 -24.37 6.40 -11.89
N ASP A 34 -23.63 7.41 -12.36
CA ASP A 34 -22.88 7.33 -13.61
C ASP A 34 -21.66 6.39 -13.50
N VAL A 35 -21.00 6.36 -12.34
CA VAL A 35 -19.96 5.34 -12.04
C VAL A 35 -20.57 3.95 -12.05
N LEU A 36 -21.71 3.74 -11.38
CA LEU A 36 -22.37 2.43 -11.32
C LEU A 36 -22.83 1.95 -12.71
N LYS A 37 -23.40 2.85 -13.53
CA LYS A 37 -23.74 2.55 -14.92
C LYS A 37 -22.51 2.17 -15.73
N SER A 38 -21.40 2.90 -15.56
CA SER A 38 -20.12 2.61 -16.25
C SER A 38 -19.57 1.23 -15.88
N LEU A 39 -19.80 0.80 -14.63
CA LEU A 39 -19.48 -0.54 -14.15
C LEU A 39 -20.52 -1.61 -14.52
N ASN A 40 -21.57 -1.27 -15.29
CA ASN A 40 -22.71 -2.13 -15.55
C ASN A 40 -23.33 -2.73 -14.27
N PHE A 41 -23.28 -1.98 -13.17
CA PHE A 41 -23.69 -2.40 -11.82
C PHE A 41 -22.97 -3.65 -11.30
N GLN A 42 -21.82 -4.03 -11.88
CA GLN A 42 -21.01 -5.15 -11.42
C GLN A 42 -20.06 -4.71 -10.30
N ILE A 43 -20.59 -4.59 -9.09
CA ILE A 43 -19.83 -4.17 -7.91
C ILE A 43 -19.24 -5.33 -7.09
N ASN A 44 -19.67 -6.56 -7.35
CA ASN A 44 -19.22 -7.78 -6.63
C ASN A 44 -17.95 -8.36 -7.25
N LEU A 45 -16.93 -7.53 -7.46
CA LEU A 45 -15.64 -8.00 -7.96
C LEU A 45 -14.78 -8.50 -6.79
N PRO A 46 -14.02 -9.59 -6.98
CA PRO A 46 -13.11 -10.06 -5.94
C PRO A 46 -12.09 -8.98 -5.63
N THR A 47 -11.96 -8.64 -4.36
CA THR A 47 -10.98 -7.66 -3.88
C THR A 47 -9.75 -8.38 -3.33
N PRO A 48 -8.57 -7.74 -3.34
CA PRO A 48 -7.39 -8.27 -2.64
C PRO A 48 -7.66 -8.60 -1.17
N LEU A 49 -8.52 -7.82 -0.51
CA LEU A 49 -8.93 -8.07 0.87
C LEU A 49 -9.66 -9.41 1.04
N ALA A 50 -10.57 -9.75 0.12
CA ALA A 50 -11.29 -11.02 0.18
C ALA A 50 -10.33 -12.22 0.11
N TYR A 51 -9.28 -12.14 -0.71
CA TYR A 51 -8.24 -13.17 -0.74
C TYR A 51 -7.41 -13.20 0.54
N VAL A 52 -7.09 -12.04 1.13
CA VAL A 52 -6.39 -11.97 2.42
C VAL A 52 -7.19 -12.66 3.51
N GLU A 53 -8.46 -12.33 3.66
CA GLU A 53 -9.33 -12.91 4.70
C GLU A 53 -9.44 -14.43 4.53
N MET A 54 -9.69 -14.90 3.31
CA MET A 54 -9.75 -16.33 2.99
C MET A 54 -8.45 -17.04 3.35
N LEU A 55 -7.29 -16.50 2.95
CA LEU A 55 -6.00 -17.13 3.22
C LEU A 55 -5.66 -17.14 4.72
N LEU A 56 -5.99 -16.08 5.46
CA LEU A 56 -5.80 -16.03 6.90
C LEU A 56 -6.65 -17.08 7.64
N GLU A 57 -7.87 -17.31 7.18
CA GLU A 57 -8.74 -18.36 7.71
C GLU A 57 -8.16 -19.76 7.45
N VAL A 58 -7.71 -20.03 6.22
CA VAL A 58 -7.08 -21.31 5.85
C VAL A 58 -5.76 -21.52 6.61
N LEU A 59 -4.96 -20.47 6.81
CA LEU A 59 -3.74 -20.54 7.63
C LEU A 59 -4.04 -20.89 9.08
N GLY A 60 -5.09 -20.29 9.67
CA GLY A 60 -5.56 -20.61 11.01
C GLY A 60 -6.04 -22.05 11.14
N TYR A 61 -6.79 -22.53 10.15
CA TYR A 61 -7.26 -23.92 10.10
C TYR A 61 -6.09 -24.93 10.01
N ASN A 62 -5.05 -24.60 9.22
CA ASN A 62 -3.85 -25.43 9.05
C ASN A 62 -2.89 -25.39 10.25
N GLY A 63 -3.25 -24.73 11.36
CA GLY A 63 -2.46 -24.71 12.59
C GLY A 63 -1.26 -23.77 12.54
N CYS A 64 -1.26 -22.75 11.67
CA CYS A 64 -0.22 -21.73 11.66
C CYS A 64 -0.32 -20.90 12.95
N LEU A 65 0.74 -20.90 13.78
CA LEU A 65 0.77 -20.25 15.10
C LEU A 65 0.97 -18.73 14.99
N VAL A 66 0.08 -18.05 14.27
CA VAL A 66 0.15 -16.60 14.04
C VAL A 66 -1.11 -15.93 14.59
N PRO A 67 -0.99 -14.82 15.32
CA PRO A 67 -2.15 -14.08 15.80
C PRO A 67 -2.93 -13.47 14.63
N ALA A 68 -3.91 -14.22 14.10
CA ALA A 68 -4.64 -13.88 12.88
C ALA A 68 -5.26 -12.48 12.91
N THR A 69 -5.74 -12.03 14.07
CA THR A 69 -6.31 -10.68 14.26
C THR A 69 -5.27 -9.57 14.11
N GLN A 70 -4.07 -9.76 14.66
CA GLN A 70 -2.96 -8.83 14.48
C GLN A 70 -2.47 -8.86 13.04
N LEU A 71 -2.34 -10.05 12.46
CA LEU A 71 -1.93 -10.26 11.07
C LEU A 71 -2.87 -9.55 10.09
N HIS A 72 -4.18 -9.72 10.29
CA HIS A 72 -5.21 -9.03 9.53
C HIS A 72 -5.08 -7.50 9.61
N ALA A 73 -4.91 -6.93 10.81
CA ALA A 73 -4.77 -5.48 10.98
C ALA A 73 -3.55 -4.92 10.22
N THR A 74 -2.41 -5.61 10.25
CA THR A 74 -1.23 -5.22 9.46
C THR A 74 -1.46 -5.40 7.96
N CYS A 75 -2.16 -6.45 7.54
CA CYS A 75 -2.52 -6.65 6.14
C CYS A 75 -3.35 -5.49 5.60
N LEU A 76 -4.33 -4.98 6.36
CA LEU A 76 -5.11 -3.80 5.97
C LEU A 76 -4.22 -2.57 5.76
N THR A 77 -3.31 -2.30 6.71
CA THR A 77 -2.39 -1.16 6.58
C THR A 77 -1.46 -1.29 5.37
N LEU A 78 -0.97 -2.50 5.09
CA LEU A 78 -0.13 -2.75 3.92
C LEU A 78 -0.92 -2.71 2.62
N LEU A 79 -2.17 -3.16 2.59
CA LEU A 79 -3.04 -2.98 1.42
C LEU A 79 -3.26 -1.50 1.12
N ASP A 80 -3.55 -0.68 2.12
CA ASP A 80 -3.67 0.78 1.94
C ASP A 80 -2.39 1.37 1.35
N LEU A 81 -1.22 0.96 1.87
CA LEU A 81 0.07 1.37 1.33
C LEU A 81 0.25 0.91 -0.12
N VAL A 82 -0.13 -0.33 -0.44
CA VAL A 82 -0.03 -0.89 -1.79
C VAL A 82 -0.86 -0.06 -2.75
N TYR A 83 -2.09 0.31 -2.38
CA TYR A 83 -2.94 1.15 -3.19
C TYR A 83 -2.36 2.56 -3.39
N LEU A 84 -1.72 3.12 -2.37
CA LEU A 84 -1.08 4.44 -2.46
C LEU A 84 0.23 4.45 -3.27
N LEU A 85 1.00 3.36 -3.20
CA LEU A 85 2.32 3.21 -3.82
C LEU A 85 2.32 2.16 -4.95
N HIS A 86 1.18 2.01 -5.62
CA HIS A 86 0.94 0.97 -6.62
C HIS A 86 2.04 0.97 -7.72
N GLU A 87 2.16 2.08 -8.45
CA GLU A 87 3.14 2.25 -9.52
C GLU A 87 4.59 2.02 -9.07
N PRO A 88 5.12 2.72 -8.04
CA PRO A 88 6.52 2.57 -7.65
C PRO A 88 6.83 1.16 -7.14
N MET A 89 5.90 0.48 -6.46
CA MET A 89 6.12 -0.89 -6.02
C MET A 89 6.19 -1.89 -7.18
N TYR A 90 5.25 -1.82 -8.12
CA TYR A 90 5.27 -2.73 -9.26
C TYR A 90 6.46 -2.46 -10.19
N GLU A 91 6.93 -1.23 -10.31
CA GLU A 91 8.18 -0.91 -11.01
C GLU A 91 9.41 -1.49 -10.30
N SER A 92 9.42 -1.47 -8.96
CA SER A 92 10.48 -2.10 -8.16
C SER A 92 10.49 -3.62 -8.35
N LEU A 93 9.31 -4.25 -8.31
CA LEU A 93 9.14 -5.67 -8.51
C LEU A 93 9.53 -6.10 -9.93
N LEU A 94 9.15 -5.32 -10.96
CA LEU A 94 9.54 -5.53 -12.34
C LEU A 94 11.07 -5.51 -12.49
N ARG A 95 11.73 -4.49 -11.93
CA ARG A 95 13.19 -4.37 -11.96
C ARG A 95 13.89 -5.54 -11.24
N ALA A 96 13.36 -5.96 -10.10
CA ALA A 96 13.88 -7.12 -9.37
C ALA A 96 13.77 -8.41 -10.18
N SER A 97 12.71 -8.56 -10.98
CA SER A 97 12.46 -9.77 -11.78
C SER A 97 13.33 -9.92 -13.03
N ILE A 98 13.92 -8.83 -13.54
CA ILE A 98 14.62 -8.83 -14.85
C ILE A 98 16.14 -8.84 -14.69
N GLU A 99 16.69 -8.75 -13.48
CA GLU A 99 18.14 -8.60 -13.21
C GLU A 99 18.81 -7.45 -14.00
N ASN A 100 18.04 -6.58 -14.67
CA ASN A 100 18.50 -5.44 -15.45
C ASN A 100 17.89 -4.15 -14.90
N SER A 101 18.66 -3.07 -14.97
CA SER A 101 18.29 -1.75 -14.42
C SER A 101 17.20 -1.04 -15.22
N THR A 102 16.99 -1.40 -16.50
CA THR A 102 16.01 -0.77 -17.39
C THR A 102 15.10 -1.81 -18.06
N PRO A 103 13.82 -1.92 -17.68
CA PRO A 103 12.87 -2.85 -18.30
C PRO A 103 12.52 -2.41 -19.73
N SER A 104 12.41 -3.37 -20.65
CA SER A 104 11.91 -3.12 -22.01
C SER A 104 10.39 -3.02 -22.05
N GLN A 105 9.83 -2.38 -23.09
CA GLN A 105 8.37 -2.27 -23.26
C GLN A 105 7.67 -3.63 -23.27
N LEU A 106 8.22 -4.62 -23.98
CA LEU A 106 7.70 -5.99 -24.04
C LEU A 106 7.65 -6.66 -22.64
N GLN A 107 8.63 -6.37 -21.78
CA GLN A 107 8.65 -6.89 -20.42
C GLN A 107 7.58 -6.21 -19.56
N GLY A 108 7.36 -4.91 -19.74
CA GLY A 108 6.26 -4.18 -19.08
C GLY A 108 4.89 -4.74 -19.46
N GLU A 109 4.65 -5.06 -20.74
CA GLU A 109 3.40 -5.67 -21.22
C GLU A 109 3.14 -7.04 -20.60
N LYS A 110 4.16 -7.90 -20.53
CA LYS A 110 4.04 -9.21 -19.87
C LYS A 110 3.82 -9.10 -18.37
N PHE A 111 4.28 -8.02 -17.75
CA PHE A 111 4.15 -7.79 -16.33
C PHE A 111 2.77 -7.24 -15.92
N VAL A 112 1.92 -6.86 -16.88
CA VAL A 112 0.52 -6.46 -16.59
C VAL A 112 -0.22 -7.58 -15.86
N SER A 113 0.01 -8.85 -16.24
CA SER A 113 -0.63 -9.98 -15.56
C SER A 113 -0.26 -10.08 -14.08
N VAL A 114 0.94 -9.61 -13.68
CA VAL A 114 1.37 -9.56 -12.27
C VAL A 114 0.67 -8.43 -11.53
N LYS A 115 0.39 -7.31 -12.19
CA LYS A 115 -0.36 -6.17 -11.60
C LYS A 115 -1.82 -6.53 -11.33
N GLU A 116 -2.40 -7.38 -12.16
CA GLU A 116 -3.79 -7.79 -12.09
C GLU A 116 -4.01 -9.06 -11.23
N ASP A 117 -2.94 -9.68 -10.73
CA ASP A 117 -3.03 -10.88 -9.89
C ASP A 117 -3.27 -10.52 -8.41
N PHE A 118 -4.54 -10.45 -8.02
CA PHE A 118 -4.94 -10.21 -6.64
C PHE A 118 -4.57 -11.32 -5.66
N MET A 119 -4.40 -12.56 -6.13
CA MET A 119 -3.96 -13.66 -5.26
C MET A 119 -2.48 -13.47 -4.91
N LEU A 120 -1.64 -13.15 -5.90
CA LEU A 120 -0.23 -12.85 -5.71
C LEU A 120 -0.03 -11.64 -4.79
N LEU A 121 -0.85 -10.59 -4.97
CA LEU A 121 -0.86 -9.45 -4.06
C LEU A 121 -1.21 -9.86 -2.62
N ALA A 122 -2.28 -10.64 -2.44
CA ALA A 122 -2.73 -11.07 -1.12
C ALA A 122 -1.65 -11.90 -0.39
N VAL A 123 -1.04 -12.89 -1.06
CA VAL A 123 0.05 -13.68 -0.45
C VAL A 123 1.27 -12.82 -0.13
N GLY A 124 1.61 -11.86 -0.98
CA GLY A 124 2.70 -10.91 -0.75
C GLY A 124 2.46 -10.03 0.48
N VAL A 125 1.23 -9.52 0.64
CA VAL A 125 0.82 -8.72 1.80
C VAL A 125 0.84 -9.54 3.09
N ILE A 126 0.32 -10.77 3.08
CA ILE A 126 0.33 -11.65 4.26
C ILE A 126 1.78 -11.97 4.65
N ALA A 127 2.63 -12.32 3.68
CA ALA A 127 4.03 -12.60 3.92
C ALA A 127 4.78 -11.37 4.49
N ALA A 128 4.56 -10.18 3.93
CA ALA A 128 5.14 -8.94 4.46
C ALA A 128 4.64 -8.63 5.88
N SER A 129 3.35 -8.84 6.15
CA SER A 129 2.75 -8.62 7.47
C SER A 129 3.31 -9.58 8.52
N ALA A 130 3.47 -10.86 8.17
CA ALA A 130 4.08 -11.86 9.03
C ALA A 130 5.54 -11.50 9.36
N PHE A 131 6.28 -10.98 8.36
CA PHE A 131 7.66 -10.52 8.57
C PHE A 131 7.76 -9.34 9.54
N ILE A 132 6.83 -8.37 9.44
CA ILE A 132 6.79 -7.20 10.32
C ILE A 132 6.49 -7.61 11.76
N GLN A 133 5.54 -8.53 11.96
CA GLN A 133 5.12 -8.94 13.30
C GLN A 133 6.08 -9.88 13.99
N ASN A 134 6.52 -10.93 13.30
CA ASN A 134 7.42 -11.92 13.87
C ASN A 134 8.22 -12.62 12.76
N ARG A 135 9.48 -12.20 12.58
CA ARG A 135 10.40 -12.80 11.61
C ARG A 135 10.61 -14.31 11.81
N GLY A 136 10.44 -14.81 13.04
CA GLY A 136 10.59 -16.22 13.36
C GLY A 136 9.53 -17.13 12.73
N CYS A 137 8.29 -16.63 12.55
CA CYS A 137 7.20 -17.41 11.95
C CYS A 137 7.04 -17.18 10.44
N TRP A 138 7.79 -16.22 9.86
CA TRP A 138 7.69 -15.88 8.44
C TRP A 138 7.88 -17.09 7.52
N GLY A 139 8.93 -17.88 7.74
CA GLY A 139 9.21 -19.06 6.92
C GLY A 139 8.08 -20.09 6.93
N GLN A 140 7.44 -20.29 8.09
CA GLN A 140 6.28 -21.16 8.21
C GLN A 140 5.08 -20.61 7.44
N VAL A 141 4.78 -19.32 7.59
CA VAL A 141 3.67 -18.65 6.89
C VAL A 141 3.85 -18.76 5.38
N VAL A 142 5.02 -18.42 4.85
CA VAL A 142 5.28 -18.47 3.40
C VAL A 142 5.21 -19.91 2.88
N GLY A 143 5.72 -20.89 3.64
CA GLY A 143 5.60 -22.31 3.28
C GLY A 143 4.13 -22.78 3.19
N HIS A 144 3.28 -22.39 4.14
CA HIS A 144 1.85 -22.69 4.04
C HIS A 144 1.17 -21.95 2.88
N LEU A 145 1.49 -20.68 2.64
CA LEU A 145 0.94 -19.92 1.51
C LEU A 145 1.30 -20.56 0.17
N GLN A 146 2.53 -21.01 0.00
CA GLN A 146 2.96 -21.78 -1.17
C GLN A 146 2.13 -23.07 -1.31
N SER A 147 1.95 -23.82 -0.22
CA SER A 147 1.16 -25.06 -0.25
C SER A 147 -0.31 -24.84 -0.57
N ILE A 148 -0.89 -23.71 -0.15
CA ILE A 148 -2.31 -23.40 -0.36
C ILE A 148 -2.55 -22.88 -1.79
N THR A 149 -1.67 -22.00 -2.28
CA THR A 149 -1.88 -21.25 -3.53
C THR A 149 -1.13 -21.82 -4.73
N GLY A 150 -0.11 -22.65 -4.51
CA GLY A 150 0.80 -23.14 -5.55
C GLY A 150 1.79 -22.10 -6.07
N ILE A 151 1.79 -20.88 -5.52
CA ILE A 151 2.70 -19.81 -5.93
C ILE A 151 4.12 -20.12 -5.41
N ALA A 152 5.12 -19.96 -6.28
CA ALA A 152 6.51 -20.21 -5.96
C ALA A 152 7.00 -19.34 -4.78
N LEU A 153 7.82 -19.93 -3.90
CA LEU A 153 8.36 -19.27 -2.72
C LEU A 153 9.10 -17.97 -3.08
N GLU A 154 9.84 -18.00 -4.17
CA GLU A 154 10.62 -16.90 -4.71
C GLU A 154 9.72 -15.73 -5.13
N SER A 155 8.56 -16.02 -5.73
CA SER A 155 7.58 -15.02 -6.12
C SER A 155 6.94 -14.37 -4.90
N ILE A 156 6.54 -15.17 -3.89
CA ILE A 156 5.97 -14.66 -2.64
C ILE A 156 7.02 -13.79 -1.91
N ALA A 157 8.26 -14.27 -1.83
CA ALA A 157 9.36 -13.56 -1.19
C ALA A 157 9.68 -12.24 -1.90
N ALA A 158 9.83 -12.25 -3.23
CA ALA A 158 10.11 -11.06 -4.03
C ALA A 158 9.02 -10.00 -3.89
N PHE A 159 7.74 -10.42 -3.95
CA PHE A 159 6.63 -9.50 -3.77
C PHE A 159 6.59 -8.92 -2.35
N SER A 160 6.75 -9.77 -1.33
CA SER A 160 6.79 -9.32 0.07
C SER A 160 7.93 -8.34 0.33
N TYR A 161 9.11 -8.57 -0.28
CA TYR A 161 10.26 -7.67 -0.16
C TYR A 161 10.02 -6.33 -0.86
N ALA A 162 9.36 -6.34 -2.03
CA ALA A 162 8.95 -5.10 -2.70
C ALA A 162 8.04 -4.26 -1.79
N ILE A 163 7.01 -4.86 -1.18
CA ILE A 163 6.15 -4.18 -0.21
C ILE A 163 6.99 -3.63 0.95
N LEU A 164 7.86 -4.45 1.55
CA LEU A 164 8.68 -4.06 2.70
C LEU A 164 9.64 -2.90 2.38
N THR A 165 10.21 -2.87 1.18
CA THR A 165 11.13 -1.82 0.71
C THR A 165 10.42 -0.48 0.60
N HIS A 166 9.13 -0.49 0.26
CA HIS A 166 8.32 0.71 0.17
C HIS A 166 7.60 1.06 1.49
N SER A 167 7.45 0.11 2.42
CA SER A 167 6.80 0.31 3.73
C SER A 167 7.75 0.78 4.83
N VAL A 168 8.94 0.20 4.92
CA VAL A 168 10.01 0.69 5.77
C VAL A 168 10.68 1.77 4.96
N GLY A 169 10.18 3.01 5.12
CA GLY A 169 10.53 4.12 4.26
C GLY A 169 12.01 4.13 3.90
N ALA A 170 12.32 4.52 2.67
CA ALA A 170 13.64 4.99 2.29
C ALA A 170 14.04 6.10 3.28
N SER A 171 14.60 5.69 4.41
CA SER A 171 15.55 6.50 5.15
C SER A 171 16.70 6.61 4.18
N THR A 172 16.58 7.55 3.25
CA THR A 172 17.76 8.10 2.60
C THR A 172 18.70 8.38 3.76
N PRO A 173 19.87 7.71 3.86
CA PRO A 173 20.93 8.22 4.71
C PRO A 173 21.07 9.67 4.28
N GLY A 174 20.92 10.59 5.24
CA GLY A 174 20.82 12.01 4.95
C GLY A 174 21.79 12.38 3.83
N ARG A 175 21.30 13.11 2.82
CA ARG A 175 22.17 13.80 1.87
C ARG A 175 23.35 14.35 2.68
N PRO A 176 24.61 13.93 2.40
CA PRO A 176 25.74 14.68 2.91
C PRO A 176 25.51 16.13 2.47
N GLY A 177 25.61 17.04 3.43
CA GLY A 177 25.19 18.43 3.27
C GLY A 177 25.53 18.99 1.90
N ARG A 178 24.54 19.63 1.28
CA ARG A 178 24.77 20.58 0.20
C ARG A 178 25.92 21.50 0.64
N PRO A 179 27.03 21.61 -0.09
CA PRO A 179 28.07 22.57 0.25
C PRO A 179 27.44 23.95 0.26
N VAL A 180 27.46 24.62 1.41
CA VAL A 180 27.06 26.01 1.51
C VAL A 180 27.97 26.81 0.58
N PRO A 181 27.43 27.61 -0.36
CA PRO A 181 28.26 28.43 -1.23
C PRO A 181 29.12 29.39 -0.38
N PRO A 182 30.42 29.56 -0.69
CA PRO A 182 31.36 30.33 0.15
C PRO A 182 30.97 31.81 0.35
N HIS A 183 30.04 32.34 -0.43
CA HIS A 183 29.54 33.72 -0.27
C HIS A 183 28.58 33.92 0.90
N LEU A 184 27.92 32.87 1.41
CA LEU A 184 26.99 32.98 2.54
C LEU A 184 27.72 32.88 3.90
N VAL A 185 28.84 32.14 3.95
CA VAL A 185 29.71 32.07 5.15
C VAL A 185 30.44 33.39 5.40
N ALA A 186 30.89 34.06 4.33
CA ALA A 186 31.57 35.35 4.43
C ALA A 186 30.66 36.49 4.95
N ARG A 187 29.33 36.38 4.74
CA ARG A 187 28.37 37.40 5.17
C ARG A 187 27.95 37.23 6.64
N ALA A 188 27.96 36.00 7.16
CA ALA A 188 27.70 35.71 8.57
C ALA A 188 28.87 36.15 9.48
N LEU A 189 30.12 35.96 9.04
CA LEU A 189 31.30 36.39 9.81
C LEU A 189 31.48 37.92 9.87
N ARG A 190 31.04 38.66 8.84
CA ARG A 190 31.05 40.14 8.88
C ARG A 190 29.96 40.75 9.74
N ALA A 191 28.82 40.07 9.92
CA ALA A 191 27.75 40.55 10.80
C ALA A 191 28.13 40.40 12.28
N ALA A 192 28.84 39.35 12.66
CA ALA A 192 29.28 39.13 14.05
C ALA A 192 30.42 40.05 14.51
N ALA A 193 31.24 40.57 13.58
CA ALA A 193 32.35 41.47 13.90
C ALA A 193 31.93 42.95 14.07
N SER A 194 30.68 43.32 13.73
CA SER A 194 30.19 44.70 13.80
C SER A 194 29.29 45.00 15.01
N SER A 195 29.14 44.05 15.95
CA SER A 195 28.27 44.20 17.12
C SER A 195 29.02 44.23 18.46
N ASN A 196 30.35 44.32 18.46
CA ASN A 196 31.15 44.60 19.65
C ASN A 196 31.91 45.93 19.48
N THR A 197 31.20 47.03 19.68
CA THR A 197 31.73 48.33 20.12
C THR A 197 30.67 49.01 20.97
#